data_AF-A0A977IDI5-F1
#
_entry.id   AF-A0A977IDI5-F1
#
_cell.length_a   1.000
_cell.length_b   1.000
_cell.length_c   1.000
_cell.angle_alpha   90.00
_cell.angle_beta   90.00
_cell.angle_gamma   90.00
#
_symmetry.space_group_name_H-M   'P 1'
#
loop_
_entity.id
_entity.type
_entity.pdbx_description
1 polymer ?
#
loop_
_entity_poly.entity_id
_entity_poly.type
_entity_poly.pdbx_seq_one_letter_code
_entity_poly.pdbx_strand_id
1 'polypeptide(L)'
;MPTERVVLNSDLRYLDSKGNLMRTRAELSVARMLDFLGHDYKYDQAVTLPDGAVVRVDFVTGSGRHIEVVDSEADAAKFRKIKEEMPALDIVAIGHSKYSSKVDEIDSMFFYDESERTQTGSIFIEDPSLAFDYAHILPLVEKCSVLHGHTSTVMVEIIGSMKNNLVVDFGEAKRIIKDAVNYAGRHAAANSEVCKVG
;
A
#
# COMPACT_ATOMS: atom_id res chain seq x y z
N MET A 1 -28.31 -26.91 13.25
CA MET A 1 -27.26 -25.88 13.04
C MET A 1 -27.75 -24.99 11.92
N PRO A 2 -28.05 -23.70 12.16
CA PRO A 2 -28.34 -22.78 11.05
C PRO A 2 -27.04 -22.56 10.27
N THR A 3 -27.08 -22.72 8.96
CA THR A 3 -25.99 -22.35 8.07
C THR A 3 -25.85 -20.83 8.08
N GLU A 4 -24.82 -20.35 8.75
CA GLU A 4 -24.46 -18.93 8.77
C GLU A 4 -24.12 -18.50 7.34
N ARG A 5 -24.95 -17.63 6.76
CA ARG A 5 -24.76 -17.13 5.40
C ARG A 5 -23.62 -16.13 5.43
N VAL A 6 -22.51 -16.46 4.78
CA VAL A 6 -21.37 -15.54 4.61
C VAL A 6 -21.86 -14.34 3.79
N VAL A 7 -21.85 -13.15 4.40
CA VAL A 7 -22.17 -11.87 3.74
C VAL A 7 -21.04 -11.54 2.77
N LEU A 8 -21.34 -11.45 1.48
CA LEU A 8 -20.38 -11.07 0.45
C LEU A 8 -20.36 -9.55 0.29
N ASN A 9 -19.26 -8.99 -0.25
CA ASN A 9 -19.21 -7.55 -0.57
C ASN A 9 -20.34 -7.11 -1.51
N SER A 10 -20.84 -8.02 -2.37
CA SER A 10 -21.99 -7.80 -3.25
C SER A 10 -23.33 -7.64 -2.50
N ASP A 11 -23.40 -8.08 -1.24
CA ASP A 11 -24.60 -7.97 -0.39
C ASP A 11 -24.66 -6.60 0.32
N LEU A 12 -23.59 -5.81 0.29
CA LEU A 12 -23.48 -4.50 0.90
C LEU A 12 -23.72 -3.40 -0.13
N ARG A 13 -24.53 -2.39 0.22
CA ARG A 13 -24.72 -1.17 -0.57
C ARG A 13 -23.71 -0.12 -0.11
N TYR A 14 -22.90 0.39 -1.02
CA TYR A 14 -21.92 1.43 -0.75
C TYR A 14 -22.42 2.77 -1.30
N LEU A 15 -22.91 3.66 -0.43
CA LEU A 15 -23.39 4.98 -0.82
C LEU A 15 -22.35 6.04 -0.45
N ASP A 16 -22.04 6.93 -1.39
CA ASP A 16 -21.23 8.12 -1.13
C ASP A 16 -22.08 9.29 -0.55
N SER A 17 -21.43 10.43 -0.29
CA SER A 17 -22.10 11.65 0.21
C SER A 17 -23.07 12.27 -0.80
N LYS A 18 -22.92 11.95 -2.09
CA LYS A 18 -23.69 12.51 -3.22
C LYS A 18 -24.86 11.62 -3.61
N GLY A 19 -25.01 10.45 -2.98
CA GLY A 19 -26.06 9.47 -3.26
C GLY A 19 -25.73 8.51 -4.41
N ASN A 20 -24.49 8.48 -4.90
CA ASN A 20 -24.06 7.49 -5.88
C ASN A 20 -23.87 6.13 -5.21
N LEU A 21 -24.28 5.07 -5.90
CA LEU A 21 -24.09 3.68 -5.47
C LEU A 21 -22.78 3.14 -6.04
N MET A 22 -21.77 3.04 -5.18
CA MET A 22 -20.48 2.42 -5.51
C MET A 22 -20.62 0.91 -5.59
N ARG A 23 -19.87 0.30 -6.51
CA ARG A 23 -19.82 -1.16 -6.72
C ARG A 23 -18.96 -1.83 -5.65
N THR A 24 -17.89 -1.16 -5.22
CA THR A 24 -16.93 -1.75 -4.28
C THR A 24 -16.57 -0.81 -3.13
N ARG A 25 -16.04 -1.37 -2.05
CA ARG A 25 -15.54 -0.59 -0.91
C ARG A 25 -14.37 0.31 -1.32
N ALA A 26 -13.55 -0.11 -2.27
CA ALA A 26 -12.43 0.67 -2.77
C ALA A 26 -12.92 1.94 -3.49
N GLU A 27 -13.93 1.80 -4.36
CA GLU A 27 -14.60 2.94 -4.98
C GLU A 27 -15.19 3.90 -3.92
N LEU A 28 -15.84 3.38 -2.88
CA LEU A 28 -16.34 4.22 -1.78
C LEU A 28 -15.22 4.98 -1.04
N SER A 29 -14.07 4.36 -0.85
CA SER A 29 -12.91 5.02 -0.23
C SER A 29 -12.39 6.17 -1.10
N VAL A 30 -12.29 5.96 -2.43
CA VAL A 30 -11.89 7.01 -3.38
C VAL A 30 -12.91 8.15 -3.40
N ALA A 31 -14.20 7.83 -3.45
CA ALA A 31 -15.28 8.82 -3.40
C ALA A 31 -15.19 9.71 -2.14
N ARG A 32 -15.00 9.09 -0.97
CA ARG A 32 -14.81 9.80 0.31
C ARG A 32 -13.56 10.65 0.35
N MET A 33 -12.46 10.17 -0.24
CA MET A 33 -11.21 10.93 -0.34
C MET A 33 -11.41 12.18 -1.21
N LEU A 34 -12.06 12.04 -2.37
CA LEU A 34 -12.34 13.17 -3.26
C LEU A 34 -13.26 14.20 -2.57
N ASP A 35 -14.31 13.73 -1.89
CA ASP A 35 -15.20 14.59 -1.10
C ASP A 35 -14.46 15.29 0.04
N PHE A 36 -13.60 14.58 0.78
CA PHE A 36 -12.79 15.13 1.87
C PHE A 36 -11.84 16.24 1.38
N LEU A 37 -11.23 16.06 0.20
CA LEU A 37 -10.36 17.05 -0.43
C LEU A 37 -11.13 18.21 -1.09
N GLY A 38 -12.47 18.17 -1.10
CA GLY A 38 -13.30 19.19 -1.74
C GLY A 38 -13.26 19.14 -3.28
N HIS A 39 -12.92 17.99 -3.86
CA HIS A 39 -12.91 17.79 -5.31
C HIS A 39 -14.26 17.27 -5.78
N ASP A 40 -14.87 17.99 -6.73
CA ASP A 40 -16.02 17.45 -7.44
C ASP A 40 -15.59 16.32 -8.39
N TYR A 41 -16.50 15.36 -8.58
CA TYR A 41 -16.29 14.20 -9.44
C TYR A 41 -17.61 13.68 -9.99
N LYS A 42 -17.51 13.06 -11.16
CA LYS A 42 -18.56 12.24 -11.77
C LYS A 42 -18.17 10.78 -11.65
N TYR A 43 -19.10 9.96 -11.18
CA TYR A 43 -18.91 8.53 -11.03
C TYR A 43 -19.41 7.77 -12.27
N ASP A 44 -18.73 6.69 -12.63
CA ASP A 44 -19.11 5.75 -13.69
C ASP A 44 -19.33 6.42 -15.06
N GLN A 45 -18.30 7.11 -15.53
CA GLN A 45 -18.36 7.93 -16.75
C GLN A 45 -17.94 7.15 -17.99
N ALA A 46 -18.78 7.23 -19.04
CA ALA A 46 -18.48 6.66 -20.34
C ALA A 46 -17.36 7.44 -21.05
N VAL A 47 -16.35 6.72 -21.52
CA VAL A 47 -15.26 7.20 -22.37
C VAL A 47 -15.28 6.39 -23.66
N THR A 48 -15.30 7.07 -24.79
CA THR A 48 -15.23 6.43 -26.11
C THR A 48 -13.78 6.30 -26.53
N LEU A 49 -13.34 5.06 -26.74
CA LEU A 49 -12.03 4.73 -27.26
C LEU A 49 -11.93 5.03 -28.77
N PRO A 50 -10.71 5.17 -29.33
CA PRO A 50 -10.50 5.41 -30.76
C PRO A 50 -11.09 4.32 -31.67
N ASP A 51 -11.19 3.08 -31.18
CA ASP A 51 -11.83 1.95 -31.88
C ASP A 51 -13.37 2.04 -31.93
N GLY A 52 -13.96 3.03 -31.25
CA GLY A 52 -15.40 3.24 -31.10
C GLY A 52 -16.03 2.47 -29.95
N ALA A 53 -15.26 1.64 -29.22
CA ALA A 53 -15.73 0.97 -28.03
C ALA A 53 -15.95 1.97 -26.89
N VAL A 54 -16.97 1.72 -26.07
CA VAL A 54 -17.26 2.55 -24.90
C VAL A 54 -16.82 1.79 -23.65
N VAL A 55 -15.93 2.41 -22.88
CA VAL A 55 -15.51 1.94 -21.56
C VAL A 55 -16.02 2.88 -20.48
N ARG A 56 -16.23 2.38 -19.27
CA ARG A 56 -16.70 3.20 -18.14
C ARG A 56 -15.56 3.35 -17.13
N VAL A 57 -15.13 4.59 -16.95
CA VAL A 57 -14.10 4.99 -15.97
C VAL A 57 -14.79 5.38 -14.67
N ASP A 58 -14.21 4.96 -13.55
CA ASP A 58 -14.89 5.03 -12.26
C ASP A 58 -15.08 6.45 -11.76
N PHE A 59 -14.05 7.31 -11.84
CA PHE A 59 -14.17 8.71 -11.44
C PHE A 59 -13.55 9.65 -12.46
N VAL A 60 -14.24 10.75 -12.73
CA VAL A 60 -13.72 11.89 -13.49
C VAL A 60 -13.85 13.14 -12.63
N THR A 61 -12.73 13.74 -12.24
CA THR A 61 -12.70 14.95 -11.42
C THR A 61 -13.22 16.16 -12.20
N GLY A 62 -13.59 17.23 -11.49
CA GLY A 62 -13.97 18.50 -12.11
C GLY A 62 -12.87 19.14 -12.99
N SER A 63 -11.61 18.76 -12.78
CA SER A 63 -10.47 19.17 -13.62
C SER A 63 -10.25 18.30 -14.86
N GLY A 64 -11.10 17.30 -15.10
CA GLY A 64 -11.00 16.39 -16.24
C GLY A 64 -9.95 15.29 -16.07
N ARG A 65 -9.48 15.02 -14.84
CA ARG A 65 -8.58 13.90 -14.53
C ARG A 65 -9.39 12.65 -14.23
N HIS A 66 -8.86 11.51 -14.64
CA HIS A 66 -9.54 10.23 -14.58
C HIS A 66 -8.91 9.35 -13.50
N ILE A 67 -9.74 8.65 -12.73
CA ILE A 67 -9.30 7.68 -11.73
C ILE A 67 -10.08 6.39 -11.97
N GLU A 68 -9.32 5.29 -12.07
CA GLU A 68 -9.84 3.95 -12.26
C GLU A 68 -9.55 3.11 -11.01
N VAL A 69 -10.54 2.41 -10.47
CA VAL A 69 -10.37 1.54 -9.30
C VAL A 69 -10.11 0.12 -9.77
N VAL A 70 -8.91 -0.38 -9.49
CA VAL A 70 -8.46 -1.71 -9.93
C VAL A 70 -8.54 -2.68 -8.76
N ASP A 71 -9.66 -3.40 -8.65
CA ASP A 71 -9.83 -4.46 -7.65
C ASP A 71 -10.05 -5.85 -8.27
N SER A 72 -10.02 -5.94 -9.61
CA SER A 72 -10.02 -7.19 -10.36
C SER A 72 -9.06 -7.19 -11.56
N GLU A 73 -8.78 -8.38 -12.09
CA GLU A 73 -8.04 -8.58 -13.35
C GLU A 73 -8.72 -7.90 -14.54
N ALA A 74 -10.05 -7.81 -14.52
CA ALA A 74 -10.83 -7.16 -15.56
C ALA A 74 -10.61 -5.64 -15.55
N ASP A 75 -10.56 -5.03 -14.37
CA ASP A 75 -10.30 -3.59 -14.22
C ASP A 75 -8.86 -3.26 -14.62
N ALA A 76 -7.90 -4.13 -14.27
CA ALA A 76 -6.52 -3.99 -14.72
C ALA A 76 -6.41 -4.05 -16.25
N ALA A 77 -7.14 -4.96 -16.90
CA ALA A 77 -7.20 -5.03 -18.36
C ALA A 77 -7.87 -3.80 -18.98
N LYS A 78 -8.96 -3.30 -18.37
CA LYS A 78 -9.65 -2.07 -18.79
C LYS A 78 -8.72 -0.85 -18.73
N PHE A 79 -7.99 -0.68 -17.62
CA PHE A 79 -7.03 0.41 -17.44
C PHE A 79 -5.91 0.37 -18.49
N ARG A 80 -5.29 -0.79 -18.71
CA ARG A 80 -4.25 -0.97 -19.74
C ARG A 80 -4.77 -0.61 -21.13
N LYS A 81 -5.96 -1.08 -21.49
CA LYS A 81 -6.59 -0.75 -22.78
C LYS A 81 -6.76 0.77 -22.95
N ILE A 82 -7.24 1.46 -21.91
CA ILE A 82 -7.43 2.93 -21.95
C ILE A 82 -6.08 3.65 -22.14
N LYS A 83 -5.03 3.26 -21.41
CA LYS A 83 -3.70 3.85 -21.53
C LYS A 83 -3.07 3.60 -22.90
N GLU A 84 -3.17 2.39 -23.42
CA GLU A 84 -2.61 2.00 -24.72
C GLU A 84 -3.29 2.76 -25.87
N GLU A 85 -4.62 2.88 -25.83
CA GLU A 85 -5.38 3.51 -26.92
C GLU A 85 -5.50 5.03 -26.78
N MET A 86 -5.41 5.57 -25.54
CA MET A 86 -5.50 6.99 -25.25
C MET A 86 -4.32 7.47 -24.39
N PRO A 87 -3.07 7.45 -24.90
CA PRO A 87 -1.88 7.78 -24.11
C PRO A 87 -1.85 9.23 -23.61
N ALA A 88 -2.61 10.14 -24.22
CA ALA A 88 -2.75 11.52 -23.79
C ALA A 88 -3.82 11.73 -22.68
N LEU A 89 -4.59 10.70 -22.33
CA LEU A 89 -5.60 10.78 -21.28
C LEU A 89 -4.92 10.79 -19.91
N ASP A 90 -5.17 11.85 -19.14
CA ASP A 90 -4.71 11.96 -17.75
C ASP A 90 -5.54 11.03 -16.87
N ILE A 91 -5.08 9.78 -16.75
CA ILE A 91 -5.70 8.70 -15.98
C ILE A 91 -4.70 8.04 -15.04
N VAL A 92 -5.12 7.82 -13.79
CA VAL A 92 -4.41 7.03 -12.78
C VAL A 92 -5.29 5.87 -12.33
N ALA A 93 -4.69 4.77 -11.87
CA ALA A 93 -5.42 3.70 -11.23
C ALA A 93 -5.07 3.59 -9.74
N ILE A 94 -6.04 3.16 -8.93
CA ILE A 94 -5.95 2.92 -7.48
C ILE A 94 -6.51 1.52 -7.18
N GLY A 95 -5.77 0.66 -6.48
CA GLY A 95 -6.19 -0.74 -6.32
C GLY A 95 -5.60 -1.47 -5.13
N HIS A 96 -6.20 -2.62 -4.80
CA HIS A 96 -5.74 -3.52 -3.73
C HIS A 96 -4.61 -4.44 -4.23
N SER A 97 -3.57 -4.63 -3.40
CA SER A 97 -2.45 -5.53 -3.72
C SER A 97 -2.78 -7.01 -3.53
N LYS A 98 -4.04 -7.45 -3.52
CA LYS A 98 -4.41 -8.87 -3.33
C LYS A 98 -3.95 -9.82 -4.46
N TYR A 99 -3.15 -9.32 -5.40
CA TYR A 99 -2.17 -10.04 -6.23
C TYR A 99 -0.78 -10.26 -5.56
N SER A 100 -0.68 -10.02 -4.25
CA SER A 100 0.40 -10.42 -3.33
C SER A 100 -0.12 -10.38 -1.88
N SER A 101 -0.94 -11.37 -1.52
CA SER A 101 -1.01 -11.99 -0.17
C SER A 101 -1.02 -11.12 1.12
N LYS A 102 -2.24 -10.86 1.60
CA LYS A 102 -2.72 -10.79 3.02
C LYS A 102 -2.17 -9.73 4.00
N VAL A 103 -3.09 -8.82 4.32
CA VAL A 103 -3.38 -8.19 5.64
C VAL A 103 -2.28 -7.29 6.20
N ASP A 104 -2.07 -6.16 5.53
CA ASP A 104 -1.93 -4.81 6.14
C ASP A 104 -2.17 -3.70 5.08
N GLU A 105 -3.10 -3.92 4.13
CA GLU A 105 -3.39 -3.02 3.00
C GLU A 105 -4.29 -1.81 3.36
N ILE A 106 -4.36 -1.40 4.63
CA ILE A 106 -5.22 -0.26 5.01
C ILE A 106 -4.60 1.09 4.58
N ASP A 107 -3.30 1.15 4.27
CA ASP A 107 -2.60 2.42 4.05
C ASP A 107 -2.01 2.66 2.65
N SER A 108 -2.16 1.74 1.69
CA SER A 108 -1.44 1.87 0.42
C SER A 108 -2.34 2.26 -0.77
N MET A 109 -2.40 3.57 -1.04
CA MET A 109 -2.75 4.07 -2.36
C MET A 109 -1.59 3.78 -3.32
N PHE A 110 -1.74 2.80 -4.21
CA PHE A 110 -0.79 2.57 -5.30
C PHE A 110 -1.24 3.32 -6.55
N PHE A 111 -0.35 4.12 -7.11
CA PHE A 111 -0.51 4.71 -8.43
C PHE A 111 0.05 3.74 -9.47
N TYR A 112 -0.80 3.26 -10.38
CA TYR A 112 -0.30 2.62 -11.59
C TYR A 112 0.19 3.70 -12.55
N ASP A 113 1.49 3.98 -12.52
CA ASP A 113 2.19 4.68 -13.60
C ASP A 113 3.09 3.66 -14.33
N GLU A 114 2.90 3.50 -15.62
CA GLU A 114 3.56 2.48 -16.45
C GLU A 114 4.98 2.92 -16.84
N SER A 115 5.98 2.04 -16.72
CA SER A 115 7.12 2.07 -17.65
C SER A 115 7.89 0.75 -17.82
N GLU A 116 7.76 -0.25 -16.97
CA GLU A 116 8.34 -1.57 -17.24
C GLU A 116 7.43 -2.69 -16.72
N ARG A 117 7.42 -3.83 -17.43
CA ARG A 117 6.84 -5.12 -17.01
C ARG A 117 7.50 -5.64 -15.74
N THR A 118 7.43 -4.88 -14.66
CA THR A 118 8.07 -5.22 -13.41
C THR A 118 7.14 -6.17 -12.68
N GLN A 119 7.43 -7.45 -12.79
CA GLN A 119 6.92 -8.40 -11.82
C GLN A 119 7.36 -7.89 -10.45
N THR A 120 6.43 -7.55 -9.56
CA THR A 120 6.77 -7.21 -8.18
C THR A 120 7.24 -8.48 -7.47
N GLY A 121 8.36 -8.38 -6.76
CA GLY A 121 8.90 -9.48 -5.96
C GLY A 121 9.13 -9.03 -4.51
N SER A 122 9.18 -10.00 -3.61
CA SER A 122 9.57 -9.81 -2.22
C SER A 122 10.77 -10.70 -1.89
N ILE A 123 11.74 -10.17 -1.15
CA ILE A 123 12.80 -10.97 -0.55
C ILE A 123 12.78 -10.84 0.97
N PHE A 124 13.00 -11.95 1.67
CA PHE A 124 13.14 -12.01 3.12
C PHE A 124 14.59 -12.27 3.48
N ILE A 125 15.13 -11.45 4.38
CA ILE A 125 16.47 -11.62 4.92
C ILE A 125 16.36 -11.85 6.42
N GLU A 126 16.60 -13.10 6.81
CA GLU A 126 16.74 -13.54 8.18
C GLU A 126 18.14 -14.16 8.32
N ASP A 127 19.01 -13.53 9.11
CA ASP A 127 20.38 -13.98 9.30
C ASP A 127 20.81 -13.71 10.76
N PRO A 128 21.47 -14.66 11.43
CA PRO A 128 21.92 -14.48 12.81
C PRO A 128 22.83 -13.26 13.04
N SER A 129 23.52 -12.77 12.00
CA SER A 129 24.36 -11.57 12.08
C SER A 129 23.56 -10.25 12.09
N LEU A 130 22.23 -10.32 11.94
CA LEU A 130 21.31 -9.19 12.13
C LEU A 130 20.79 -9.11 13.57
N ALA A 131 21.44 -9.82 14.50
CA ALA A 131 21.22 -9.66 15.92
C ALA A 131 22.09 -8.56 16.50
N PHE A 132 21.56 -7.81 17.47
CA PHE A 132 22.34 -6.85 18.24
C PHE A 132 21.92 -6.86 19.71
N ASP A 133 22.91 -6.63 20.57
CA ASP A 133 22.71 -6.48 22.00
C ASP A 133 22.53 -4.99 22.34
N TYR A 134 21.58 -4.68 23.20
CA TYR A 134 21.36 -3.33 23.71
C TYR A 134 20.93 -3.37 25.16
N ALA A 135 21.16 -2.26 25.86
CA ALA A 135 20.62 -2.02 27.19
C ALA A 135 19.59 -0.91 27.13
N HIS A 136 18.53 -1.03 27.93
CA HIS A 136 17.48 -0.03 28.02
C HIS A 136 16.88 0.05 29.42
N ILE A 137 16.18 1.15 29.66
CA ILE A 137 15.37 1.40 30.83
C ILE A 137 14.11 2.13 30.34
N LEU A 138 12.95 1.64 30.76
CA LEU A 138 11.66 2.24 30.44
C LEU A 138 11.04 2.73 31.76
N PRO A 139 11.16 4.04 32.07
CA PRO A 139 10.80 4.58 33.39
C PRO A 139 9.33 4.41 33.77
N LEU A 140 8.45 4.24 32.78
CA LEU A 140 7.00 4.23 32.95
C LEU A 140 6.40 2.81 33.06
N VAL A 141 7.21 1.75 33.17
CA VAL A 141 6.73 0.37 33.29
C VAL A 141 7.47 -0.37 34.42
N GLU A 142 6.72 -1.05 35.29
CA GLU A 142 7.27 -1.68 36.50
C GLU A 142 8.36 -2.72 36.19
N LYS A 143 8.19 -3.52 35.13
CA LYS A 143 9.11 -4.63 34.79
C LYS A 143 10.40 -4.20 34.07
N CYS A 144 10.42 -3.02 33.44
CA CYS A 144 11.56 -2.52 32.68
C CYS A 144 12.14 -1.22 33.26
N SER A 145 11.77 -0.90 34.51
CA SER A 145 12.17 0.30 35.26
C SER A 145 13.61 0.28 35.78
N VAL A 146 14.29 -0.86 35.69
CA VAL A 146 15.71 -1.04 36.05
C VAL A 146 16.50 -1.30 34.78
N LEU A 147 17.70 -0.71 34.67
CA LEU A 147 18.58 -0.92 33.52
C LEU A 147 18.88 -2.41 33.33
N HIS A 148 18.56 -2.94 32.15
CA HIS A 148 18.82 -4.32 31.76
C HIS A 148 19.08 -4.40 30.25
N GLY A 149 19.52 -5.58 29.78
CA GLY A 149 19.85 -5.81 28.38
C GLY A 149 18.99 -6.87 27.71
N HIS A 150 18.92 -6.78 26.39
CA HIS A 150 18.30 -7.77 25.51
C HIS A 150 19.17 -8.00 24.27
N THR A 151 19.01 -9.18 23.68
CA THR A 151 19.44 -9.47 22.31
C THR A 151 18.21 -9.37 21.42
N SER A 152 18.23 -8.43 20.46
CA SER A 152 17.18 -8.31 19.44
C SER A 152 17.66 -8.90 18.13
N THR A 153 16.79 -9.63 17.43
CA THR A 153 17.02 -10.16 16.08
C THR A 153 16.17 -9.39 15.08
N VAL A 154 16.77 -8.93 13.98
CA VAL A 154 16.07 -8.19 12.93
C VAL A 154 15.81 -9.09 11.72
N MET A 155 14.55 -9.17 11.31
CA MET A 155 14.12 -9.74 10.03
C MET A 155 13.74 -8.58 9.10
N VAL A 156 14.19 -8.64 7.84
CA VAL A 156 13.90 -7.58 6.87
C VAL A 156 13.17 -8.18 5.67
N GLU A 157 12.04 -7.57 5.32
CA GLU A 157 11.34 -7.80 4.06
C GLU A 157 11.59 -6.62 3.12
N ILE A 158 11.99 -6.89 1.88
CA ILE A 158 12.16 -5.87 0.84
C ILE A 158 11.20 -6.20 -0.30
N ILE A 159 10.30 -5.27 -0.58
CA ILE A 159 9.30 -5.36 -1.64
C ILE A 159 9.66 -4.35 -2.72
N GLY A 160 9.68 -4.79 -3.98
CA GLY A 160 9.96 -3.89 -5.09
C GLY A 160 9.74 -4.51 -6.45
N SER A 161 9.83 -3.66 -7.47
CA SER A 161 9.83 -4.05 -8.87
C SER A 161 11.04 -4.91 -9.21
N MET A 162 10.85 -6.09 -9.80
CA MET A 162 11.96 -6.92 -10.25
C MET A 162 12.58 -6.38 -11.53
N LYS A 163 13.90 -6.26 -11.53
CA LYS A 163 14.74 -6.00 -12.71
C LYS A 163 15.72 -7.15 -12.87
N ASN A 164 15.73 -7.80 -14.02
CA ASN A 164 16.55 -9.00 -14.27
C ASN A 164 16.35 -10.12 -13.21
N ASN A 165 15.11 -10.38 -12.82
CA ASN A 165 14.71 -11.38 -11.80
C ASN A 165 15.20 -11.11 -10.37
N LEU A 166 15.66 -9.89 -10.07
CA LEU A 166 16.05 -9.48 -8.72
C LEU A 166 15.29 -8.22 -8.31
N VAL A 167 14.87 -8.17 -7.04
CA VAL A 167 14.36 -6.95 -6.41
C VAL A 167 15.53 -6.02 -6.06
N VAL A 168 16.58 -6.61 -5.49
CA VAL A 168 17.84 -5.97 -5.12
C VAL A 168 18.91 -7.08 -5.04
N ASP A 169 20.19 -6.73 -5.22
CA ASP A 169 21.28 -7.68 -4.97
C ASP A 169 21.31 -8.07 -3.48
N PHE A 170 21.34 -9.37 -3.20
CA PHE A 170 21.29 -9.89 -1.83
C PHE A 170 22.52 -9.47 -1.00
N GLY A 171 23.70 -9.40 -1.62
CA GLY A 171 24.93 -8.99 -0.95
C GLY A 171 24.91 -7.50 -0.59
N GLU A 172 24.46 -6.67 -1.52
CA GLU A 172 24.29 -5.23 -1.28
C GLU A 172 23.25 -4.96 -0.19
N ALA A 173 22.08 -5.60 -0.28
CA ALA A 173 21.03 -5.48 0.73
C ALA A 173 21.53 -5.89 2.13
N LYS A 174 22.18 -7.06 2.23
CA LYS A 174 22.73 -7.56 3.50
C LYS A 174 23.76 -6.59 4.09
N ARG A 175 24.62 -6.00 3.26
CA ARG A 175 25.61 -5.01 3.71
C ARG A 175 24.94 -3.76 4.29
N ILE A 176 24.00 -3.17 3.56
CA ILE A 176 23.28 -1.96 4.00
C ILE A 176 22.52 -2.22 5.30
N ILE A 177 21.79 -3.34 5.37
CA ILE A 177 21.03 -3.72 6.57
C ILE A 177 21.98 -3.90 7.76
N LYS A 178 23.09 -4.61 7.57
CA LYS A 178 24.06 -4.85 8.64
C LYS A 178 24.69 -3.54 9.14
N ASP A 179 24.99 -2.61 8.24
CA ASP A 179 25.53 -1.29 8.62
C ASP A 179 24.53 -0.49 9.46
N ALA A 180 23.24 -0.52 9.08
CA ALA A 180 22.16 0.11 9.83
C ALA A 180 21.93 -0.54 11.20
N VAL A 181 21.89 -1.88 11.28
CA VAL A 181 21.76 -2.63 12.54
C VAL A 181 22.93 -2.35 13.47
N ASN A 182 24.15 -2.32 12.94
CA ASN A 182 25.35 -1.98 13.71
C ASN A 182 25.32 -0.54 14.22
N TYR A 183 24.79 0.40 13.42
CA TYR A 183 24.60 1.77 13.87
C TYR A 183 23.58 1.83 15.01
N ALA A 184 22.42 1.19 14.87
CA ALA A 184 21.38 1.15 15.88
C ALA A 184 21.85 0.50 17.19
N GLY A 185 22.52 -0.65 17.13
CA GLY A 185 23.07 -1.33 18.31
C GLY A 185 24.06 -0.46 19.10
N ARG A 186 24.81 0.41 18.42
CA ARG A 186 25.72 1.37 19.08
C ARG A 186 25.01 2.58 19.71
N HIS A 187 23.80 2.92 19.28
CA HIS A 187 23.12 4.19 19.63
C HIS A 187 21.77 4.01 20.35
N ALA A 188 21.28 2.77 20.52
CA ALA A 188 19.97 2.47 21.11
C ALA A 188 19.75 2.97 22.55
N ALA A 189 20.79 3.50 23.22
CA ALA A 189 20.71 4.00 24.59
C ALA A 189 20.34 5.49 24.75
N ALA A 190 20.12 6.26 23.66
CA ALA A 190 20.13 7.73 23.75
C ALA A 190 18.77 8.46 23.65
N ASN A 191 17.64 7.78 23.38
CA ASN A 191 16.33 8.45 23.30
C ASN A 191 15.41 8.10 24.48
N SER A 192 15.77 8.60 25.65
CA SER A 192 14.84 8.86 26.75
C SER A 192 14.34 10.30 26.67
N GLU A 193 13.70 10.70 25.56
CA GLU A 193 12.86 11.90 25.56
C GLU A 193 11.61 11.60 26.40
N VAL A 194 11.74 11.69 27.73
CA VAL A 194 10.82 12.27 28.73
C VAL A 194 11.49 12.03 30.10
N CYS A 195 12.65 12.63 30.33
CA CYS A 195 13.09 12.94 31.69
C CYS A 195 12.67 14.38 31.99
N LYS A 196 11.35 14.60 32.15
CA LYS A 196 10.87 15.80 32.85
C LYS A 196 11.03 15.52 34.34
N VAL A 197 12.16 15.97 34.87
CA VAL A 197 12.41 16.08 36.31
C VAL A 197 11.39 17.09 36.86
N GLY A 198 10.48 16.60 37.69
CA GLY A 198 9.76 17.40 38.68
C GLY A 198 10.46 17.31 40.01
#